data_AF-A0A661KEA5-F1
#
_entry.id   AF-A0A661KEA5-F1
#
_cell.length_a   1.000
_cell.length_b   1.000
_cell.length_c   1.000
_cell.angle_alpha   90.00
_cell.angle_beta   90.00
_cell.angle_gamma   90.00
#
_symmetry.space_group_name_H-M   'P 1'
#
loop_
_entity.id
_entity.type
_entity.pdbx_description
1 polymer ?
#
loop_
_entity_poly.entity_id
_entity_poly.type
_entity_poly.pdbx_seq_one_letter_code
_entity_poly.pdbx_strand_id
1 'polypeptide(L)' 'MTESKDTLINKARAAVFGSFVGDSLALGVHWIYDTEEIVRDYGRVTNLIDPSPELYHPNRK' A
#
# COMPACT_ATOMS: atom_id res chain seq x y z
N MET A 1 -20.32 15.86 23.17
CA MET A 1 -19.36 14.84 23.65
C MET A 1 -18.08 15.04 22.85
N THR A 2 -17.09 15.74 23.41
CA THR A 2 -15.81 16.04 22.74
C THR A 2 -14.86 14.87 22.94
N GLU A 3 -14.16 14.44 21.89
CA GLU A 3 -13.15 13.39 22.01
C GLU A 3 -12.01 13.82 22.94
N SER A 4 -11.45 12.86 23.70
CA SER A 4 -10.32 13.15 24.58
C SER A 4 -9.05 13.41 23.75
N LYS A 5 -8.09 14.13 24.34
CA LYS A 5 -6.78 14.38 23.73
C LYS A 5 -6.07 13.08 23.34
N ASP A 6 -6.20 12.04 24.15
CA ASP A 6 -5.60 10.73 23.88
C ASP A 6 -6.24 10.06 22.66
N THR A 7 -7.57 10.17 22.50
CA THR A 7 -8.27 9.69 21.30
C THR A 7 -7.78 10.41 20.05
N LEU A 8 -7.61 11.74 20.10
CA LEU A 8 -7.11 12.53 18.96
C LEU A 8 -5.67 12.13 18.60
N ILE A 9 -4.79 11.98 19.60
CA ILE A 9 -3.39 11.56 19.37
C ILE A 9 -3.33 10.15 18.77
N ASN A 10 -4.14 9.21 19.28
CA ASN A 10 -4.19 7.85 18.75
C ASN A 10 -4.66 7.81 17.29
N LYS A 11 -5.66 8.62 16.93
CA LYS A 11 -6.11 8.75 15.53
C LYS A 11 -5.03 9.33 14.63
N ALA A 12 -4.33 10.37 15.09
CA ALA A 12 -3.23 10.97 14.33
C ALA A 12 -2.09 9.96 14.09
N ARG A 13 -1.71 9.19 15.12
CA ARG A 13 -0.73 8.10 15.00
C ARG A 13 -1.20 7.01 14.04
N ALA A 14 -2.46 6.58 14.16
CA ALA A 14 -3.04 5.58 13.29
C ALA A 14 -3.06 6.02 11.83
N ALA A 15 -3.32 7.31 11.54
CA ALA A 15 -3.25 7.85 10.19
C ALA A 15 -1.83 7.77 9.60
N VAL A 16 -0.81 8.16 10.38
CA VAL A 16 0.59 8.10 9.94
C VAL A 16 1.06 6.66 9.71
N PHE A 17 0.75 5.74 10.64
CA PHE A 17 1.09 4.34 10.44
C PHE A 17 0.30 3.71 9.29
N GLY A 18 -0.98 4.07 9.15
CA GLY A 18 -1.82 3.64 8.04
C GLY A 18 -1.27 4.07 6.69
N SER A 19 -0.71 5.29 6.58
CA SER A 19 -0.08 5.72 5.33
C SER A 19 1.17 4.91 4.99
N PHE A 20 2.01 4.57 5.98
CA PHE A 20 3.20 3.74 5.74
C PHE A 20 2.84 2.29 5.39
N VAL A 21 1.82 1.72 6.06
CA VAL A 21 1.32 0.39 5.73
C VAL A 21 0.73 0.38 4.31
N GLY A 22 -0.07 1.39 3.95
CA GLY A 22 -0.61 1.50 2.59
C GLY A 22 0.47 1.60 1.51
N ASP A 23 1.47 2.45 1.73
CA ASP A 23 2.59 2.63 0.80
C ASP A 23 3.41 1.33 0.61
N SER A 24 3.76 0.67 1.70
CA SER A 24 4.50 -0.61 1.65
C SER A 24 3.73 -1.75 0.98
N LEU A 25 2.40 -1.81 1.12
CA LEU A 25 1.58 -2.79 0.42
C LEU A 25 1.49 -2.50 -1.09
N ALA A 26 1.44 -1.22 -1.50
CA ALA A 26 1.35 -0.84 -2.91
C ALA A 26 2.64 -1.12 -3.70
N LEU A 27 3.79 -1.16 -3.04
CA LEU A 27 5.12 -1.30 -3.66
C LEU A 27 5.30 -2.56 -4.53
N GLY A 28 4.63 -3.67 -4.25
CA GLY A 28 4.75 -4.87 -5.11
C GLY A 28 4.10 -4.68 -6.49
N VAL A 29 3.03 -3.88 -6.56
CA VAL A 29 2.19 -3.72 -7.76
C VAL A 29 2.24 -2.32 -8.35
N HIS A 30 3.05 -1.41 -7.82
CA HIS A 30 3.06 0.01 -8.20
C HIS A 30 3.40 0.29 -9.67
N TRP A 31 3.98 -0.69 -10.38
CA TRP A 31 4.27 -0.61 -11.82
C TRP A 31 3.05 -0.91 -12.70
N ILE A 32 2.00 -1.49 -12.13
CA ILE A 32 0.75 -1.79 -12.83
C ILE A 32 -0.16 -0.57 -12.69
N TYR A 33 -0.35 0.15 -13.79
CA TYR A 33 -1.19 1.35 -13.81
C TYR A 33 -2.68 1.05 -13.96
N ASP A 34 -3.03 -0.10 -14.53
CA ASP A 34 -4.42 -0.56 -14.65
C ASP A 34 -4.87 -1.21 -13.33
N THR A 35 -5.82 -0.58 -12.64
CA THR A 35 -6.34 -1.09 -11.38
C THR A 35 -7.17 -2.36 -11.54
N GLU A 36 -7.77 -2.59 -12.70
CA GLU A 36 -8.49 -3.83 -13.00
C GLU A 36 -7.51 -5.00 -13.18
N GLU A 37 -6.33 -4.76 -13.74
CA GLU A 37 -5.24 -5.73 -13.81
C GLU A 37 -4.76 -6.13 -12.41
N ILE A 38 -4.57 -5.16 -11.49
CA ILE A 38 -4.22 -5.45 -10.10
C ILE A 38 -5.30 -6.34 -9.45
N VAL A 39 -6.59 -5.99 -9.62
CA VAL A 39 -7.69 -6.77 -9.02
C VAL A 39 -7.78 -8.18 -9.60
N ARG A 40 -7.60 -8.34 -10.91
CA ARG A 40 -7.66 -9.62 -11.59
C ARG A 40 -6.51 -10.54 -11.20
N ASP A 41 -5.28 -10.01 -11.16
CA ASP A 41 -4.06 -10.82 -11.07
C ASP A 41 -3.56 -10.97 -9.62
N TYR A 42 -3.88 -9.99 -8.75
CA TYR A 42 -3.44 -9.97 -7.34
C TYR A 42 -4.59 -9.87 -6.33
N GLY A 43 -5.80 -9.47 -6.76
CA GLY A 43 -6.92 -9.24 -5.85
C GLY A 43 -6.68 -8.06 -4.90
N ARG A 44 -7.16 -8.18 -3.66
CA ARG A 44 -6.83 -7.21 -2.60
C ARG A 44 -5.44 -7.52 -2.06
N VAL A 45 -4.50 -6.60 -2.23
CA VAL A 45 -3.16 -6.71 -1.67
C VAL A 45 -3.22 -6.59 -0.13
N THR A 46 -3.00 -7.71 0.56
CA THR A 46 -3.00 -7.79 2.04
C THR A 46 -1.65 -8.18 2.63
N ASN A 47 -0.68 -8.51 1.78
CA ASN A 47 0.65 -8.97 2.14
C ASN A 47 1.69 -8.18 1.33
N LEU A 48 2.93 -8.16 1.81
CA LEU A 48 4.05 -7.63 1.02
C LEU A 48 4.32 -8.59 -0.14
N ILE A 49 4.46 -8.04 -1.34
CA ILE A 49 4.64 -8.77 -2.59
C ILE A 49 5.90 -8.22 -3.26
N ASP A 50 6.75 -9.10 -3.77
CA ASP A 50 7.89 -8.71 -4.59
C ASP A 50 7.41 -8.15 -5.94
N PRO A 51 8.09 -7.14 -6.52
CA PRO A 51 7.70 -6.61 -7.81
C PRO A 51 7.81 -7.70 -8.91
N SER A 52 6.84 -7.75 -9.82
CA SER A 52 6.86 -8.70 -10.94
C SER A 52 8.15 -8.53 -11.76
N PRO A 53 8.95 -9.59 -11.98
CA PRO A 53 10.21 -9.51 -12.74
C PRO A 53 10.03 -9.04 -14.19
N GLU A 54 8.85 -9.27 -14.77
CA GLU A 54 8.54 -8.91 -16.16
C GLU A 54 8.24 -7.40 -16.31
N LEU A 55 7.70 -6.78 -15.26
CA LEU A 55 7.36 -5.36 -15.21
C LEU A 55 8.44 -4.52 -14.51
N TYR A 56 9.28 -5.16 -13.70
CA TYR A 56 10.40 -4.55 -13.00
C TYR A 56 11.52 -4.26 -14.01
N HIS A 57 11.67 -2.97 -14.36
CA HIS A 57 12.75 -2.43 -15.19
C HIS A 57 13.43 -3.46 -16.11
N PRO A 58 12.77 -3.91 -17.20
CA PRO A 58 13.29 -4.98 -18.05
C PRO A 58 14.67 -4.68 -18.66
N ASN A 59 15.10 -3.42 -18.60
CA ASN A 59 16.38 -2.93 -19.11
C ASN A 59 17.36 -2.45 -18.01
N ARG A 60 17.11 -2.72 -16.72
CA ARG A 60 18.07 -2.45 -15.65
C ARG A 60 18.46 -3.76 -14.96
N LYS A 61 19.77 -3.98 -14.83
CA LYS A 61 20.36 -5.00 -13.97
C LYS A 61 20.63 -4.42 -12.59
#